data_AF-A0A924W308-F1
#
_entry.id   AF-A0A924W308-F1
#
_cell.length_a   1.000
_cell.length_b   1.000
_cell.length_c   1.000
_cell.angle_alpha   90.00
_cell.angle_beta   90.00
_cell.angle_gamma   90.00
#
_symmetry.space_group_name_H-M   'P 1'
#
loop_
_entity.id
_entity.type
_entity.pdbx_description
1 polymer ?
#
loop_
_entity_poly.entity_id
_entity_poly.type
_entity_poly.pdbx_seq_one_letter_code
_entity_poly.pdbx_strand_id
1 'polypeptide(L)'
;MLSRSIITGLVLVSSCGLGLSATAQTAFPVSLAVKGQPDISPRHIVPTGARTAILPGGMPTQMQTEEVWKPACSNQVQVSQLDLILMSSRHAADFGGGLPGIRIVDNTPSPRAGLNVVYVLGGSVPAAAVASFGLAEAYLEAQFTGDTMTLTVTVSFAALPPGVIGGTGSAYGTLAWADSRSTLVAGMDASDTIQSSLPAGTTIPVRYTAAATTNENRIFWTLANFKANGGVVGGNDASMQYSTAFPFDFNPANGVTANTISLVDVIIHETGHSMGFGSGVDFRVNDIETHDIFRFRSTDGASDFNPDSAAEFGVRPRWAVRNNPNNDVQFDTISGIEYALSDGSPWQASHFREQFPAIGIMDPAFSYGETFFPNYLRASDFTAFDAIGWNR
;
A
#
# COMPACT_ATOMS: atom_id res chain seq x y z
N MET A 1 -59.50 65.43 22.77
CA MET A 1 -59.63 65.78 21.33
C MET A 1 -58.55 65.03 20.57
N LEU A 2 -58.93 64.51 19.41
CA LEU A 2 -58.20 63.69 18.43
C LEU A 2 -56.68 63.93 18.28
N SER A 3 -55.91 62.85 18.04
CA SER A 3 -55.33 62.55 16.71
C SER A 3 -53.94 61.85 16.76
N ARG A 4 -53.88 60.65 16.14
CA ARG A 4 -52.85 60.09 15.20
C ARG A 4 -51.37 60.07 15.64
N SER A 5 -50.75 58.89 15.80
CA SER A 5 -50.21 57.93 14.79
C SER A 5 -48.75 58.19 14.39
N ILE A 6 -47.92 57.20 14.73
CA ILE A 6 -46.94 56.47 13.91
C ILE A 6 -45.85 57.28 13.18
N ILE A 7 -44.60 57.11 13.63
CA ILE A 7 -43.45 56.89 12.74
C ILE A 7 -42.65 55.68 13.27
N THR A 8 -42.41 54.77 12.34
CA THR A 8 -41.70 53.49 12.39
C THR A 8 -40.19 53.71 12.57
N GLY A 9 -39.59 53.07 13.58
CA GLY A 9 -38.14 52.99 13.78
C GLY A 9 -37.67 51.55 13.64
N LEU A 10 -37.04 51.24 12.51
CA LEU A 10 -36.43 49.97 12.17
C LEU A 10 -35.17 49.75 13.04
N VAL A 11 -35.21 48.79 13.96
CA VAL A 11 -34.00 48.31 14.66
C VAL A 11 -33.52 47.04 13.97
N LEU A 12 -32.37 47.14 13.28
CA LEU A 12 -31.63 45.99 12.79
C LEU A 12 -31.11 45.18 13.98
N VAL A 13 -31.72 44.01 14.21
CA VAL A 13 -31.11 42.96 15.02
C VAL A 13 -30.33 42.07 14.06
N SER A 14 -29.00 42.19 14.12
CA SER A 14 -28.08 41.31 13.38
C SER A 14 -28.09 39.94 14.04
N SER A 15 -28.71 38.98 13.37
CA SER A 15 -28.66 37.55 13.66
C SER A 15 -27.32 36.99 13.18
N CYS A 16 -26.34 36.83 14.07
CA CYS A 16 -25.20 35.97 13.82
C CYS A 16 -25.65 34.51 13.99
N GLY A 17 -26.17 33.94 12.90
CA GLY A 17 -26.50 32.52 12.81
C GLY A 17 -25.22 31.70 12.83
N LEU A 18 -25.08 30.86 13.85
CA LEU A 18 -24.16 29.73 13.89
C LEU A 18 -24.61 28.71 12.82
N GLY A 19 -24.07 28.86 11.61
CA GLY A 19 -24.16 27.86 10.55
C GLY A 19 -23.17 26.73 10.82
N LEU A 20 -23.58 25.72 11.59
CA LEU A 20 -22.94 24.41 11.57
C LEU A 20 -23.19 23.80 10.18
N SER A 21 -22.21 23.98 9.29
CA SER A 21 -22.11 23.26 8.03
C SER A 21 -21.67 21.83 8.32
N ALA A 22 -22.62 20.98 8.73
CA ALA A 22 -22.48 19.54 8.57
C ALA A 22 -22.58 19.25 7.07
N THR A 23 -21.43 19.15 6.39
CA THR A 23 -21.39 18.55 5.06
C THR A 23 -21.70 17.07 5.22
N ALA A 24 -22.99 16.74 5.07
CA ALA A 24 -23.43 15.39 4.82
C ALA A 24 -22.65 14.87 3.60
N GLN A 25 -21.70 13.98 3.84
CA GLN A 25 -21.13 13.15 2.79
C GLN A 25 -22.28 12.33 2.22
N THR A 26 -22.82 12.79 1.09
CA THR A 26 -23.75 12.01 0.29
C THR A 26 -23.00 10.78 -0.18
N ALA A 27 -23.42 9.61 0.33
CA ALA A 27 -22.97 8.32 -0.14
C ALA A 27 -23.12 8.26 -1.67
N PHE A 28 -21.99 8.19 -2.37
CA PHE A 28 -21.97 7.93 -3.79
C PHE A 28 -22.44 6.49 -4.05
N PRO A 29 -23.10 6.22 -5.19
CA PRO A 29 -23.64 4.90 -5.47
C PRO A 29 -22.52 3.86 -5.49
N VAL A 30 -22.75 2.78 -4.72
CA VAL A 30 -21.99 1.53 -4.78
C VAL A 30 -21.93 1.10 -6.25
N SER A 31 -20.72 1.02 -6.81
CA SER A 31 -20.50 0.41 -8.12
C SER A 31 -20.85 -1.07 -7.99
N LEU A 32 -22.06 -1.42 -8.41
CA LEU A 32 -22.46 -2.81 -8.58
C LEU A 32 -21.57 -3.42 -9.67
N ALA A 33 -20.96 -4.55 -9.33
CA ALA A 33 -20.04 -5.32 -10.16
C ALA A 33 -20.43 -5.30 -11.65
N VAL A 34 -19.51 -4.78 -12.47
CA VAL A 34 -19.62 -4.86 -13.94
C VAL A 34 -19.48 -6.33 -14.32
N LYS A 35 -20.61 -6.93 -14.71
CA LYS A 35 -20.68 -8.30 -15.26
C LYS A 35 -19.72 -8.41 -16.45
N GLY A 36 -18.60 -9.11 -16.26
CA GLY A 36 -17.58 -9.33 -17.30
C GLY A 36 -16.13 -9.04 -16.89
N GLN A 37 -15.87 -8.51 -15.69
CA GLN A 37 -14.52 -8.43 -15.12
C GLN A 37 -14.17 -9.76 -14.42
N PRO A 38 -12.97 -10.34 -14.63
CA PRO A 38 -12.52 -11.53 -13.88
C PRO A 38 -12.53 -11.21 -12.38
N ASP A 39 -12.80 -12.20 -11.52
CA ASP A 39 -13.01 -12.09 -10.06
C ASP A 39 -11.91 -11.26 -9.36
N ILE A 40 -12.06 -9.93 -9.36
CA ILE A 40 -11.08 -8.96 -8.83
C ILE A 40 -11.16 -9.02 -7.32
N SER A 41 -9.99 -9.12 -6.67
CA SER A 41 -9.94 -9.06 -5.22
C SER A 41 -10.61 -7.74 -4.79
N PRO A 42 -11.53 -7.78 -3.81
CA PRO A 42 -12.33 -6.61 -3.48
C PRO A 42 -11.44 -5.46 -3.03
N ARG A 43 -11.82 -4.25 -3.43
CA ARG A 43 -11.12 -3.01 -3.10
C ARG A 43 -12.09 -1.89 -2.79
N HIS A 44 -11.69 -1.00 -1.90
CA HIS A 44 -12.38 0.26 -1.67
C HIS A 44 -11.40 1.41 -1.84
N ILE A 45 -11.64 2.23 -2.87
CA ILE A 45 -10.81 3.37 -3.21
C ILE A 45 -11.44 4.62 -2.60
N VAL A 46 -10.65 5.37 -1.83
CA VAL A 46 -11.01 6.65 -1.23
C VAL A 46 -10.16 7.74 -1.89
N PRO A 47 -10.69 8.53 -2.83
CA PRO A 47 -9.96 9.66 -3.38
C PRO A 47 -9.62 10.66 -2.27
N THR A 48 -8.35 11.06 -2.17
CA THR A 48 -7.90 12.07 -1.19
C THR A 48 -7.47 13.39 -1.83
N GLY A 49 -7.65 13.50 -3.15
CA GLY A 49 -7.48 14.72 -3.92
C GLY A 49 -6.05 14.96 -4.40
N ALA A 50 -5.82 16.13 -4.97
CA ALA A 50 -4.49 16.55 -5.40
C ALA A 50 -3.64 17.00 -4.21
N ARG A 51 -2.38 16.56 -4.16
CA ARG A 51 -1.38 17.03 -3.19
C ARG A 51 -0.18 17.59 -3.93
N THR A 52 0.41 18.63 -3.35
CA THR A 52 1.74 19.07 -3.77
C THR A 52 2.75 17.99 -3.35
N ALA A 53 3.45 17.44 -4.34
CA ALA A 53 4.59 16.57 -4.16
C ALA A 53 5.85 17.25 -4.70
N ILE A 54 7.03 16.84 -4.25
CA ILE A 54 8.33 17.29 -4.75
C ILE A 54 9.04 16.05 -5.28
N LEU A 55 9.42 16.07 -6.54
CA LEU A 55 10.25 15.02 -7.15
C LEU A 55 11.67 15.06 -6.56
N PRO A 56 12.48 13.99 -6.65
CA PRO A 56 13.82 13.95 -6.06
C PRO A 56 14.76 15.09 -6.51
N GLY A 57 14.53 15.65 -7.70
CA GLY A 57 15.24 16.84 -8.20
C GLY A 57 14.76 18.19 -7.65
N GLY A 58 13.87 18.21 -6.66
CA GLY A 58 13.31 19.43 -6.06
C GLY A 58 12.15 20.07 -6.85
N MET A 59 11.74 19.47 -7.96
CA MET A 59 10.67 20.01 -8.81
C MET A 59 9.29 19.73 -8.21
N PRO A 60 8.47 20.75 -7.93
CA PRO A 60 7.12 20.54 -7.43
C PRO A 60 6.21 19.99 -8.53
N THR A 61 5.34 19.06 -8.16
CA THR A 61 4.31 18.47 -9.03
C THR A 61 2.98 18.36 -8.28
N GLN A 62 1.88 18.24 -9.04
CA GLN A 62 0.56 17.94 -8.48
C GLN A 62 0.27 16.45 -8.65
N MET A 63 0.25 15.74 -7.53
CA MET A 63 0.02 14.31 -7.47
C MET A 63 -1.44 14.05 -7.12
N GLN A 64 -2.19 13.36 -7.98
CA GLN A 64 -3.52 12.86 -7.59
C GLN A 64 -3.33 11.69 -6.63
N THR A 65 -3.97 11.78 -5.47
CA THR A 65 -3.80 10.81 -4.38
C THR A 65 -5.10 10.12 -4.01
N GLU A 66 -4.98 8.87 -3.59
CA GLU A 66 -6.07 8.00 -3.15
C GLU A 66 -5.58 7.10 -2.02
N GLU A 67 -6.49 6.56 -1.23
CA GLU A 67 -6.22 5.45 -0.34
C GLU A 67 -6.97 4.22 -0.85
N VAL A 68 -6.28 3.10 -1.00
CA VAL A 68 -6.88 1.86 -1.50
C VAL A 68 -6.89 0.83 -0.38
N TRP A 69 -8.10 0.55 0.11
CA TRP A 69 -8.36 -0.50 1.08
C TRP A 69 -8.50 -1.85 0.41
N LYS A 70 -7.79 -2.84 0.93
CA LYS A 70 -7.84 -4.25 0.54
C LYS A 70 -7.99 -5.15 1.78
N PRO A 71 -8.49 -6.39 1.62
CA PRO A 71 -8.44 -7.37 2.70
C PRO A 71 -6.98 -7.58 3.09
N ALA A 72 -6.69 -7.59 4.40
CA ALA A 72 -5.41 -8.07 4.88
C ALA A 72 -5.17 -9.51 4.41
N CYS A 73 -3.92 -9.88 4.26
CA CYS A 73 -3.55 -11.19 3.76
C CYS A 73 -3.87 -12.26 4.80
N SER A 74 -3.96 -13.52 4.35
CA SER A 74 -4.35 -14.66 5.20
C SER A 74 -5.76 -14.63 5.82
N ASN A 75 -6.64 -13.73 5.36
CA ASN A 75 -8.07 -13.80 5.70
C ASN A 75 -8.63 -15.19 5.34
N GLN A 76 -9.21 -15.89 6.32
CA GLN A 76 -9.71 -17.26 6.15
C GLN A 76 -11.07 -17.33 5.47
N VAL A 77 -11.70 -16.16 5.32
CA VAL A 77 -12.99 -15.97 4.65
C VAL A 77 -12.90 -14.78 3.70
N GLN A 78 -13.74 -14.81 2.67
CA GLN A 78 -13.80 -13.71 1.72
C GLN A 78 -14.35 -12.45 2.38
N VAL A 79 -13.58 -11.37 2.35
CA VAL A 79 -13.99 -10.03 2.77
C VAL A 79 -14.64 -9.34 1.57
N SER A 80 -15.84 -8.77 1.71
CA SER A 80 -16.52 -8.08 0.62
C SER A 80 -16.05 -6.62 0.46
N GLN A 81 -16.39 -5.98 -0.67
CA GLN A 81 -16.17 -4.54 -0.81
C GLN A 81 -16.93 -3.71 0.22
N LEU A 82 -18.13 -4.14 0.63
CA LEU A 82 -18.91 -3.47 1.67
C LEU A 82 -18.18 -3.54 3.02
N ASP A 83 -17.58 -4.68 3.34
CA ASP A 83 -16.79 -4.82 4.57
C ASP A 83 -15.62 -3.84 4.57
N LEU A 84 -14.92 -3.67 3.44
CA LEU A 84 -13.83 -2.70 3.31
C LEU A 84 -14.29 -1.25 3.49
N ILE A 85 -15.47 -0.89 2.96
CA ILE A 85 -16.08 0.43 3.17
C ILE A 85 -16.38 0.66 4.66
N LEU A 86 -16.89 -0.36 5.35
CA LEU A 86 -17.19 -0.28 6.78
C LEU A 86 -15.90 -0.19 7.61
N MET A 87 -14.87 -0.95 7.26
CA MET A 87 -13.56 -0.91 7.90
C MET A 87 -12.92 0.48 7.76
N SER A 88 -12.87 1.04 6.54
CA SER A 88 -12.30 2.36 6.29
C SER A 88 -13.05 3.46 7.04
N SER A 89 -14.39 3.40 7.03
CA SER A 89 -15.24 4.37 7.72
C SER A 89 -15.06 4.30 9.25
N ARG A 90 -14.99 3.10 9.81
CA ARG A 90 -14.73 2.90 11.25
C ARG A 90 -13.33 3.35 11.63
N HIS A 91 -12.34 3.03 10.80
CA HIS A 91 -10.97 3.47 10.99
C HIS A 91 -10.91 5.00 11.02
N ALA A 92 -11.49 5.69 10.03
CA ALA A 92 -11.55 7.15 10.01
C ALA A 92 -12.24 7.74 11.26
N ALA A 93 -13.32 7.11 11.75
CA ALA A 93 -14.01 7.54 12.96
C ALA A 93 -13.13 7.43 14.22
N ASP A 94 -12.25 6.43 14.31
CA ASP A 94 -11.30 6.27 15.43
C ASP A 94 -10.29 7.42 15.51
N PHE A 95 -10.04 8.14 14.41
CA PHE A 95 -9.10 9.26 14.35
C PHE A 95 -9.76 10.65 14.20
N GLY A 96 -11.06 10.74 13.86
CA GLY A 96 -11.75 12.01 13.58
C GLY A 96 -12.30 12.80 14.77
N GLY A 97 -12.37 12.21 15.98
CA GLY A 97 -13.14 12.75 17.11
C GLY A 97 -12.38 13.47 18.23
N GLY A 98 -11.06 13.71 18.09
CA GLY A 98 -10.27 14.40 19.11
C GLY A 98 -9.68 13.49 20.21
N LEU A 99 -8.93 12.46 19.82
CA LEU A 99 -7.74 11.89 20.51
C LEU A 99 -7.78 11.42 21.99
N PRO A 100 -8.86 10.98 22.68
CA PRO A 100 -8.62 10.18 23.89
C PRO A 100 -8.04 8.82 23.47
N GLY A 101 -6.83 8.50 23.95
CA GLY A 101 -6.25 7.16 23.81
C GLY A 101 -5.39 6.90 22.57
N ILE A 102 -4.98 7.95 21.84
CA ILE A 102 -3.98 7.77 20.78
C ILE A 102 -2.61 7.48 21.41
N ARG A 103 -1.97 6.43 20.95
CA ARG A 103 -0.60 6.08 21.33
C ARG A 103 0.29 6.10 20.10
N ILE A 104 1.37 6.86 20.17
CA ILE A 104 2.41 6.85 19.14
C ILE A 104 3.44 5.79 19.54
N VAL A 105 3.73 4.89 18.62
CA VAL A 105 4.86 3.97 18.70
C VAL A 105 5.91 4.49 17.74
N ASP A 106 6.98 4.98 18.35
CA ASP A 106 8.17 5.57 17.76
C ASP A 106 9.27 5.39 18.84
N ASN A 107 9.93 4.25 18.81
CA ASN A 107 10.87 3.74 19.80
C ASN A 107 12.30 4.26 19.59
N THR A 108 12.61 4.97 18.51
CA THR A 108 13.97 5.52 18.26
C THR A 108 14.09 7.01 18.60
N PRO A 109 14.86 7.40 19.65
CA PRO A 109 15.12 8.80 19.96
C PRO A 109 16.12 9.44 18.96
N SER A 110 15.76 10.62 18.46
CA SER A 110 16.51 11.56 17.58
C SER A 110 18.05 11.62 17.76
N PRO A 111 18.85 11.98 16.72
CA PRO A 111 18.53 12.21 15.30
C PRO A 111 18.70 10.94 14.46
N ARG A 112 17.83 10.74 13.46
CA ARG A 112 17.80 9.54 12.64
C ARG A 112 18.79 9.61 11.47
N ALA A 113 19.52 8.52 11.29
CA ALA A 113 20.41 8.27 10.16
C ALA A 113 19.84 7.20 9.20
N GLY A 114 18.53 6.96 9.21
CA GLY A 114 17.83 5.93 8.42
C GLY A 114 16.31 6.00 8.58
N LEU A 115 15.61 4.92 8.23
CA LEU A 115 14.14 4.87 8.18
C LEU A 115 13.52 5.21 9.55
N ASN A 116 12.43 5.98 9.51
CA ASN A 116 11.52 6.16 10.62
C ASN A 116 10.18 5.51 10.33
N VAL A 117 9.80 4.50 11.11
CA VAL A 117 8.45 3.93 11.07
C VAL A 117 7.65 4.47 12.26
N VAL A 118 6.51 5.07 11.99
CA VAL A 118 5.61 5.60 13.03
C VAL A 118 4.27 4.90 12.95
N TYR A 119 3.95 4.12 13.98
CA TYR A 119 2.60 3.57 14.15
C TYR A 119 1.78 4.49 15.06
N VAL A 120 0.72 5.08 14.51
CA VAL A 120 -0.24 5.90 15.23
C VAL A 120 -1.43 5.03 15.62
N LEU A 121 -1.42 4.56 16.86
CA LEU A 121 -2.39 3.60 17.38
C LEU A 121 -3.62 4.32 17.92
N GLY A 122 -4.79 3.98 17.38
CA GLY A 122 -6.10 4.39 17.86
C GLY A 122 -6.40 3.83 19.26
N GLY A 123 -7.33 4.47 19.97
CA GLY A 123 -7.75 4.03 21.31
C GLY A 123 -8.41 2.64 21.35
N SER A 124 -8.74 2.08 20.18
CA SER A 124 -9.26 0.72 20.02
C SER A 124 -8.19 -0.37 20.08
N VAL A 125 -6.90 -0.03 19.94
CA VAL A 125 -5.80 -1.00 19.94
C VAL A 125 -5.64 -1.65 21.32
N PRO A 126 -5.73 -2.99 21.43
CA PRO A 126 -5.54 -3.69 22.70
C PRO A 126 -4.15 -3.43 23.30
N ALA A 127 -4.07 -3.25 24.62
CA ALA A 127 -2.80 -3.00 25.31
C ALA A 127 -1.73 -4.07 25.04
N ALA A 128 -2.15 -5.34 24.89
CA ALA A 128 -1.26 -6.47 24.61
C ALA A 128 -0.67 -6.43 23.18
N ALA A 129 -1.36 -5.82 22.22
CA ALA A 129 -0.90 -5.72 20.83
C ALA A 129 0.16 -4.62 20.64
N VAL A 130 0.28 -3.66 21.56
CA VAL A 130 1.13 -2.49 21.32
C VAL A 130 2.61 -2.86 21.22
N ALA A 131 3.07 -3.85 21.99
CA ALA A 131 4.45 -4.32 21.89
C ALA A 131 4.78 -4.88 20.50
N SER A 132 3.81 -5.49 19.81
CA SER A 132 4.00 -6.03 18.45
C SER A 132 4.35 -4.94 17.44
N PHE A 133 3.74 -3.76 17.55
CA PHE A 133 4.08 -2.61 16.70
C PHE A 133 5.50 -2.11 16.97
N GLY A 134 5.94 -2.10 18.23
CA GLY A 134 7.31 -1.71 18.56
C GLY A 134 8.36 -2.70 18.06
N LEU A 135 8.03 -4.00 18.03
CA LEU A 135 8.88 -5.02 17.43
C LEU A 135 8.98 -4.87 15.91
N ALA A 136 7.85 -4.65 15.24
CA ALA A 136 7.81 -4.44 13.79
C ALA A 136 8.56 -3.17 13.38
N GLU A 137 8.34 -2.07 14.11
CA GLU A 137 9.04 -0.81 13.93
C GLU A 137 10.56 -1.00 14.02
N ALA A 138 11.05 -1.49 15.17
CA ALA A 138 12.48 -1.66 15.40
C ALA A 138 13.13 -2.60 14.37
N TYR A 139 12.40 -3.63 13.92
CA TYR A 139 12.89 -4.54 12.91
C TYR A 139 13.04 -3.85 11.53
N LEU A 140 11.99 -3.17 11.05
CA LEU A 140 12.00 -2.48 9.76
C LEU A 140 13.04 -1.36 9.71
N GLU A 141 13.14 -0.54 10.76
CA GLU A 141 14.15 0.53 10.83
C GLU A 141 15.59 -0.03 10.77
N ALA A 142 15.82 -1.20 11.38
CA ALA A 142 17.13 -1.86 11.32
C ALA A 142 17.45 -2.49 9.95
N GLN A 143 16.46 -2.65 9.07
CA GLN A 143 16.65 -3.24 7.74
C GLN A 143 16.90 -2.19 6.64
N PHE A 144 16.43 -0.96 6.83
CA PHE A 144 16.44 0.10 5.82
C PHE A 144 17.15 1.35 6.34
N THR A 145 18.44 1.21 6.62
CA THR A 145 19.23 2.29 7.23
C THR A 145 19.62 3.38 6.23
N GLY A 146 19.50 3.13 4.93
CA GLY A 146 19.76 4.14 3.89
C GLY A 146 18.63 5.17 3.70
N ASP A 147 17.41 4.88 4.15
CA ASP A 147 16.23 5.69 3.82
C ASP A 147 15.88 6.72 4.91
N THR A 148 16.22 8.00 4.76
CA THR A 148 16.01 9.01 5.82
C THR A 148 14.58 9.57 5.92
N MET A 149 13.56 8.80 5.50
CA MET A 149 12.17 9.23 5.42
C MET A 149 11.33 8.78 6.62
N THR A 150 10.11 9.31 6.73
CA THR A 150 9.12 8.82 7.70
C THR A 150 7.97 8.11 6.99
N LEU A 151 7.76 6.84 7.35
CA LEU A 151 6.62 6.01 7.01
C LEU A 151 5.63 6.07 8.17
N THR A 152 4.45 6.66 7.95
CA THR A 152 3.40 6.78 8.96
C THR A 152 2.23 5.85 8.67
N VAL A 153 1.90 4.98 9.64
CA VAL A 153 0.77 4.05 9.56
C VAL A 153 -0.21 4.34 10.70
N THR A 154 -1.47 4.65 10.38
CA THR A 154 -2.54 4.70 11.38
C THR A 154 -3.11 3.31 11.60
N VAL A 155 -3.40 2.95 12.86
CA VAL A 155 -3.87 1.59 13.19
C VAL A 155 -5.07 1.64 14.15
N SER A 156 -6.13 0.90 13.83
CA SER A 156 -7.25 0.65 14.74
C SER A 156 -7.55 -0.84 14.87
N PHE A 157 -8.37 -1.21 15.85
CA PHE A 157 -8.92 -2.55 16.00
C PHE A 157 -10.44 -2.48 16.04
N ALA A 158 -11.11 -3.49 15.48
CA ALA A 158 -12.57 -3.62 15.53
C ALA A 158 -12.99 -5.09 15.59
N ALA A 159 -14.20 -5.36 16.06
CA ALA A 159 -14.78 -6.69 15.92
C ALA A 159 -15.16 -6.93 14.46
N LEU A 160 -14.44 -7.82 13.78
CA LEU A 160 -14.70 -8.21 12.39
C LEU A 160 -15.33 -9.62 12.34
N PRO A 161 -15.92 -10.03 11.21
CA PRO A 161 -16.47 -11.38 11.08
C PRO A 161 -15.43 -12.47 11.43
N PRO A 162 -15.86 -13.63 11.96
CA PRO A 162 -14.96 -14.74 12.25
C PRO A 162 -14.11 -15.13 11.03
N GLY A 163 -12.81 -15.34 11.24
CA GLY A 163 -11.85 -15.66 10.17
C GLY A 163 -11.32 -14.45 9.40
N VAL A 164 -11.80 -13.24 9.69
CA VAL A 164 -11.22 -11.99 9.16
C VAL A 164 -10.16 -11.47 10.12
N ILE A 165 -8.93 -11.35 9.63
CA ILE A 165 -7.75 -10.78 10.28
C ILE A 165 -7.82 -9.25 10.27
N GLY A 166 -8.20 -8.66 9.14
CA GLY A 166 -8.22 -7.21 8.99
C GLY A 166 -8.39 -6.70 7.56
N GLY A 167 -8.23 -5.39 7.43
CA GLY A 167 -8.13 -4.66 6.17
C GLY A 167 -7.01 -3.62 6.23
N THR A 168 -6.33 -3.45 5.11
CA THR A 168 -5.19 -2.55 4.94
C THR A 168 -5.47 -1.56 3.83
N GLY A 169 -5.37 -0.27 4.15
CA GLY A 169 -5.37 0.86 3.24
C GLY A 169 -3.94 1.32 2.95
N SER A 170 -3.52 1.34 1.69
CA SER A 170 -2.28 1.99 1.28
C SER A 170 -2.59 3.32 0.60
N ALA A 171 -1.87 4.38 0.96
CA ALA A 171 -1.98 5.65 0.28
C ALA A 171 -1.17 5.60 -1.02
N TYR A 172 -1.81 5.97 -2.12
CA TYR A 172 -1.22 6.03 -3.45
C TYR A 172 -1.19 7.45 -3.99
N GLY A 173 -0.22 7.68 -4.84
CA GLY A 173 -0.10 8.83 -5.73
C GLY A 173 0.15 8.37 -7.17
N THR A 174 -0.09 9.26 -8.12
CA THR A 174 0.18 8.99 -9.54
C THR A 174 1.21 9.94 -10.12
N LEU A 175 2.10 9.39 -10.93
CA LEU A 175 3.09 10.13 -11.72
C LEU A 175 3.02 9.72 -13.18
N ALA A 176 3.41 10.63 -14.08
CA ALA A 176 3.68 10.27 -15.46
C ALA A 176 4.88 9.29 -15.51
N TRP A 177 4.95 8.45 -16.55
CA TRP A 177 6.06 7.49 -16.71
C TRP A 177 7.43 8.18 -16.71
N ALA A 178 7.57 9.30 -17.41
CA ALA A 178 8.84 10.03 -17.46
C ALA A 178 9.33 10.47 -16.06
N ASP A 179 8.40 10.93 -15.21
CA ASP A 179 8.68 11.30 -13.83
C ASP A 179 8.91 10.08 -12.94
N SER A 180 8.19 8.98 -13.19
CA SER A 180 8.37 7.72 -12.45
C SER A 180 9.74 7.11 -12.73
N ARG A 181 10.16 7.08 -13.99
CA ARG A 181 11.49 6.63 -14.40
C ARG A 181 12.58 7.51 -13.79
N SER A 182 12.43 8.84 -13.86
CA SER A 182 13.44 9.73 -13.29
C SER A 182 13.53 9.60 -11.77
N THR A 183 12.40 9.34 -11.10
CA THR A 183 12.33 9.06 -9.66
C THR A 183 13.05 7.76 -9.30
N LEU A 184 12.76 6.65 -10.00
CA LEU A 184 13.47 5.37 -9.79
C LEU A 184 14.98 5.49 -10.05
N VAL A 185 15.38 6.19 -11.12
CA VAL A 185 16.80 6.40 -11.43
C VAL A 185 17.49 7.29 -10.39
N ALA A 186 16.79 8.28 -9.85
CA ALA A 186 17.33 9.14 -8.80
C ALA A 186 17.42 8.44 -7.44
N GLY A 187 16.56 7.45 -7.19
CA GLY A 187 16.55 6.63 -5.98
C GLY A 187 17.60 5.51 -5.97
N MET A 188 18.32 5.30 -7.08
CA MET A 188 19.32 4.24 -7.18
C MET A 188 20.44 4.41 -6.13
N ASP A 189 20.81 3.31 -5.48
CA ASP A 189 22.03 3.20 -4.69
C ASP A 189 23.18 2.46 -5.43
N ALA A 190 24.18 1.97 -4.69
CA ALA A 190 25.30 1.25 -5.29
C ALA A 190 24.99 -0.20 -5.71
N SER A 191 23.92 -0.79 -5.17
CA SER A 191 23.37 -2.11 -5.51
C SER A 191 22.54 -2.06 -6.79
N ASP A 192 21.88 -0.91 -7.01
CA ASP A 192 20.99 -0.69 -8.13
C ASP A 192 21.73 -0.52 -9.45
N THR A 193 21.36 -1.34 -10.43
CA THR A 193 21.95 -1.29 -11.78
C THR A 193 20.88 -1.21 -12.87
N ILE A 194 19.72 -1.82 -12.66
CA ILE A 194 18.76 -2.09 -13.73
C ILE A 194 17.83 -0.90 -14.04
N GLN A 195 17.59 -0.03 -13.06
CA GLN A 195 16.70 1.14 -13.18
C GLN A 195 17.20 2.10 -14.27
N SER A 196 18.52 2.19 -14.46
CA SER A 196 19.16 2.93 -15.55
C SER A 196 18.72 2.45 -16.95
N SER A 197 18.35 1.18 -17.07
CA SER A 197 17.91 0.51 -18.30
C SER A 197 16.40 0.57 -18.52
N LEU A 198 15.64 1.22 -17.62
CA LEU A 198 14.20 1.40 -17.79
C LEU A 198 13.86 2.12 -19.10
N PRO A 199 12.73 1.76 -19.75
CA PRO A 199 12.30 2.34 -21.03
C PRO A 199 12.38 3.87 -21.05
N ALA A 200 13.20 4.43 -21.94
CA ALA A 200 13.32 5.88 -22.08
C ALA A 200 12.04 6.49 -22.71
N GLY A 201 11.86 7.81 -22.51
CA GLY A 201 10.74 8.56 -23.08
C GLY A 201 9.55 8.68 -22.14
N THR A 202 8.35 8.76 -22.70
CA THR A 202 7.12 9.10 -21.96
C THR A 202 6.19 7.92 -21.74
N THR A 203 6.58 6.70 -22.15
CA THR A 203 5.78 5.49 -21.95
C THR A 203 6.62 4.24 -21.63
N ILE A 204 6.02 3.29 -20.92
CA ILE A 204 6.53 1.93 -20.67
C ILE A 204 5.65 0.91 -21.40
N PRO A 205 6.22 -0.10 -22.10
CA PRO A 205 5.43 -1.16 -22.69
C PRO A 205 4.87 -2.08 -21.59
N VAL A 206 3.56 -2.32 -21.62
CA VAL A 206 2.84 -3.16 -20.65
C VAL A 206 1.83 -4.04 -21.37
N ARG A 207 1.69 -5.29 -20.94
CA ARG A 207 0.63 -6.19 -21.35
C ARG A 207 -0.39 -6.33 -20.24
N TYR A 208 -1.61 -5.86 -20.49
CA TYR A 208 -2.79 -6.12 -19.65
C TYR A 208 -3.58 -7.35 -20.13
N THR A 209 -3.26 -7.83 -21.34
CA THR A 209 -3.75 -9.08 -21.91
C THR A 209 -2.60 -9.80 -22.61
N ALA A 210 -2.70 -11.11 -22.80
CA ALA A 210 -1.67 -11.88 -23.52
C ALA A 210 -1.56 -11.51 -25.03
N ALA A 211 -2.50 -10.73 -25.58
CA ALA A 211 -2.57 -10.46 -27.01
C ALA A 211 -1.88 -9.16 -27.44
N ALA A 212 -1.84 -8.13 -26.58
CA ALA A 212 -1.47 -6.78 -26.99
C ALA A 212 -0.61 -6.06 -25.96
N THR A 213 0.41 -5.35 -26.46
CA THR A 213 1.22 -4.42 -25.68
C THR A 213 0.64 -3.01 -25.79
N THR A 214 0.42 -2.38 -24.64
CA THR A 214 0.03 -0.98 -24.48
C THR A 214 1.24 -0.16 -24.06
N ASN A 215 1.36 1.05 -24.58
CA ASN A 215 2.34 2.03 -24.09
C ASN A 215 1.71 2.81 -22.94
N GLU A 216 1.94 2.36 -21.71
CA GLU A 216 1.44 3.00 -20.48
C GLU A 216 2.23 4.28 -20.19
N ASN A 217 1.54 5.35 -19.81
CA ASN A 217 2.15 6.66 -19.56
C ASN A 217 2.04 7.11 -18.10
N ARG A 218 1.51 6.27 -17.21
CA ARG A 218 1.30 6.57 -15.80
C ARG A 218 1.64 5.38 -14.91
N ILE A 219 2.18 5.68 -13.73
CA ILE A 219 2.49 4.70 -12.69
C ILE A 219 1.82 5.13 -11.39
N PHE A 220 1.29 4.16 -10.66
CA PHE A 220 0.84 4.33 -9.28
C PHE A 220 1.97 3.98 -8.30
N TRP A 221 2.17 4.88 -7.36
CA TRP A 221 3.18 4.80 -6.32
C TRP A 221 2.48 4.75 -4.98
N THR A 222 2.85 3.84 -4.09
CA THR A 222 2.52 4.09 -2.69
C THR A 222 3.32 5.31 -2.23
N LEU A 223 2.74 6.11 -1.33
CA LEU A 223 3.40 7.34 -0.90
C LEU A 223 4.73 7.04 -0.18
N ALA A 224 4.82 5.93 0.56
CA ALA A 224 6.08 5.52 1.19
C ALA A 224 7.15 5.15 0.14
N ASN A 225 6.78 4.43 -0.92
CA ASN A 225 7.71 4.07 -1.98
C ASN A 225 8.23 5.30 -2.75
N PHE A 226 7.35 6.26 -3.03
CA PHE A 226 7.75 7.54 -3.62
C PHE A 226 8.74 8.30 -2.73
N LYS A 227 8.52 8.29 -1.41
CA LYS A 227 9.41 8.92 -0.43
C LYS A 227 10.76 8.22 -0.31
N ALA A 228 10.80 6.88 -0.37
CA ALA A 228 12.04 6.10 -0.36
C ALA A 228 12.97 6.47 -1.53
N ASN A 229 12.39 6.77 -2.70
CA ASN A 229 13.13 7.26 -3.87
C ASN A 229 13.47 8.76 -3.82
N GLY A 230 13.44 9.41 -2.65
CA GLY A 230 13.76 10.82 -2.46
C GLY A 230 12.63 11.80 -2.78
N GLY A 231 11.42 11.31 -3.06
CA GLY A 231 10.24 12.15 -3.22
C GLY A 231 9.76 12.75 -1.89
N VAL A 232 9.02 13.85 -1.94
CA VAL A 232 8.38 14.44 -0.76
C VAL A 232 6.91 14.62 -1.02
N VAL A 233 6.06 14.06 -0.16
CA VAL A 233 4.61 14.21 -0.18
C VAL A 233 4.07 14.11 1.24
N GLY A 234 3.08 14.95 1.57
CA GLY A 234 2.49 15.00 2.91
C GLY A 234 1.40 13.95 3.13
N GLY A 235 1.18 13.62 4.41
CA GLY A 235 0.11 12.74 4.92
C GLY A 235 0.57 11.32 5.23
N ASN A 236 -0.38 10.51 5.74
CA ASN A 236 -0.15 9.13 6.13
C ASN A 236 0.13 8.24 4.92
N ASP A 237 0.94 7.21 5.12
CA ASP A 237 1.33 6.25 4.08
C ASP A 237 0.42 5.03 4.05
N ALA A 238 -0.17 4.67 5.20
CA ALA A 238 -1.14 3.60 5.29
C ALA A 238 -2.10 3.75 6.48
N SER A 239 -3.20 3.01 6.38
CA SER A 239 -4.18 2.77 7.44
C SER A 239 -4.39 1.27 7.60
N MET A 240 -4.44 0.76 8.82
CA MET A 240 -4.71 -0.66 9.08
C MET A 240 -5.83 -0.81 10.11
N GLN A 241 -6.75 -1.75 9.87
CA GLN A 241 -7.71 -2.17 10.88
C GLN A 241 -7.62 -3.68 11.10
N TYR A 242 -7.22 -4.07 12.30
CA TYR A 242 -7.13 -5.47 12.70
C TYR A 242 -8.36 -5.92 13.48
N SER A 243 -8.63 -7.23 13.47
CA SER A 243 -9.75 -7.83 14.16
C SER A 243 -9.48 -8.05 15.64
N THR A 244 -10.39 -7.62 16.51
CA THR A 244 -10.40 -8.05 17.92
C THR A 244 -10.93 -9.47 18.11
N ALA A 245 -11.56 -10.04 17.08
CA ALA A 245 -12.13 -11.39 17.09
C ALA A 245 -11.19 -12.45 16.52
N PHE A 246 -10.02 -12.05 15.99
CA PHE A 246 -9.03 -12.96 15.43
C PHE A 246 -7.96 -13.34 16.47
N PRO A 247 -7.55 -14.63 16.55
CA PRO A 247 -6.58 -15.09 17.53
C PRO A 247 -5.14 -14.73 17.11
N PHE A 248 -4.69 -13.55 17.49
CA PHE A 248 -3.31 -13.12 17.30
C PHE A 248 -2.38 -13.58 18.42
N ASP A 249 -1.16 -13.98 18.08
CA ASP A 249 -0.02 -14.00 18.99
C ASP A 249 0.70 -12.65 18.93
N PHE A 250 0.96 -12.04 20.08
CA PHE A 250 1.56 -10.71 20.14
C PHE A 250 3.09 -10.72 20.31
N ASN A 251 3.70 -11.88 20.54
CA ASN A 251 5.12 -11.99 20.82
C ASN A 251 5.74 -13.28 20.23
N PRO A 252 6.19 -13.28 18.97
CA PRO A 252 6.77 -14.47 18.35
C PRO A 252 8.11 -14.92 18.97
N ALA A 253 8.76 -14.09 19.81
CA ALA A 253 10.05 -14.42 20.41
C ALA A 253 9.98 -15.57 21.44
N ASN A 254 8.79 -15.91 21.94
CA ASN A 254 8.57 -17.06 22.82
C ASN A 254 7.91 -18.25 22.10
N GLY A 255 7.93 -18.25 20.76
CA GLY A 255 7.17 -19.15 19.90
C GLY A 255 5.79 -18.56 19.56
N VAL A 256 5.11 -19.15 18.57
CA VAL A 256 3.73 -18.77 18.24
C VAL A 256 2.78 -19.80 18.82
N THR A 257 1.80 -19.33 19.60
CA THR A 257 0.80 -20.20 20.23
C THR A 257 0.02 -20.99 19.16
N ALA A 258 -0.28 -22.27 19.42
CA ALA A 258 -1.05 -23.08 18.49
C ALA A 258 -2.42 -22.43 18.16
N ASN A 259 -2.83 -22.47 16.89
CA ASN A 259 -4.05 -21.83 16.36
C ASN A 259 -4.08 -20.30 16.45
N THR A 260 -2.90 -19.66 16.53
CA THR A 260 -2.77 -18.21 16.45
C THR A 260 -1.85 -17.82 15.29
N ILE A 261 -1.96 -16.57 14.83
CA ILE A 261 -1.03 -15.98 13.85
C ILE A 261 -0.24 -14.88 14.56
N SER A 262 1.07 -14.82 14.32
CA SER A 262 1.91 -13.74 14.82
C SER A 262 1.48 -12.39 14.24
N LEU A 263 1.04 -11.48 15.12
CA LEU A 263 0.69 -10.12 14.74
C LEU A 263 1.91 -9.36 14.21
N VAL A 264 3.12 -9.64 14.68
CA VAL A 264 4.33 -8.95 14.20
C VAL A 264 4.58 -9.29 12.73
N ASP A 265 4.43 -10.56 12.35
CA ASP A 265 4.55 -11.00 10.96
C ASP A 265 3.50 -10.31 10.07
N VAL A 266 2.24 -10.25 10.54
CA VAL A 266 1.16 -9.54 9.83
C VAL A 266 1.46 -8.05 9.71
N ILE A 267 1.91 -7.36 10.77
CA ILE A 267 2.23 -5.93 10.71
C ILE A 267 3.33 -5.66 9.68
N ILE A 268 4.39 -6.46 9.68
CA ILE A 268 5.51 -6.29 8.73
C ILE A 268 5.03 -6.55 7.30
N HIS A 269 4.26 -7.61 7.07
CA HIS A 269 3.67 -7.93 5.78
C HIS A 269 2.79 -6.79 5.24
N GLU A 270 1.84 -6.32 6.04
CA GLU A 270 0.91 -5.27 5.63
C GLU A 270 1.63 -3.92 5.46
N THR A 271 2.71 -3.67 6.23
CA THR A 271 3.59 -2.52 6.02
C THR A 271 4.38 -2.67 4.72
N GLY A 272 4.80 -3.88 4.35
CA GLY A 272 5.44 -4.17 3.06
C GLY A 272 4.59 -3.75 1.85
N HIS A 273 3.27 -3.92 1.92
CA HIS A 273 2.37 -3.39 0.90
C HIS A 273 2.38 -1.86 0.81
N SER A 274 2.38 -1.16 1.94
CA SER A 274 2.48 0.31 1.94
C SER A 274 3.85 0.79 1.46
N MET A 275 4.89 -0.01 1.67
CA MET A 275 6.23 0.21 1.12
C MET A 275 6.32 0.00 -0.40
N GLY A 276 5.24 -0.44 -1.07
CA GLY A 276 5.18 -0.50 -2.53
C GLY A 276 5.24 -1.91 -3.10
N PHE A 277 5.21 -2.95 -2.25
CA PHE A 277 4.95 -4.32 -2.70
C PHE A 277 3.46 -4.46 -3.08
N GLY A 278 3.10 -3.82 -4.19
CA GLY A 278 1.77 -3.71 -4.74
C GLY A 278 1.70 -4.27 -6.16
N SER A 279 0.50 -4.35 -6.71
CA SER A 279 0.32 -4.65 -8.12
C SER A 279 -1.02 -4.12 -8.63
N GLY A 280 -0.97 -3.42 -9.77
CA GLY A 280 -2.15 -3.00 -10.50
C GLY A 280 -3.00 -4.17 -11.00
N VAL A 281 -2.40 -5.36 -11.19
CA VAL A 281 -3.09 -6.60 -11.64
C VAL A 281 -4.23 -7.01 -10.71
N ASP A 282 -4.17 -6.60 -9.44
CA ASP A 282 -5.19 -6.93 -8.45
C ASP A 282 -6.55 -6.28 -8.75
N PHE A 283 -6.57 -5.05 -9.27
CA PHE A 283 -7.81 -4.27 -9.36
C PHE A 283 -7.81 -3.10 -10.34
N ARG A 284 -6.63 -2.64 -10.79
CA ARG A 284 -6.55 -1.49 -11.69
C ARG A 284 -6.89 -1.91 -13.11
N VAL A 285 -7.62 -1.04 -13.81
CA VAL A 285 -8.01 -1.29 -15.20
C VAL A 285 -6.99 -0.61 -16.10
N ASN A 286 -6.09 -1.40 -16.69
CA ASN A 286 -5.03 -0.93 -17.57
C ASN A 286 -4.13 0.14 -16.92
N ASP A 287 -3.69 -0.11 -15.69
CA ASP A 287 -2.63 0.66 -15.04
C ASP A 287 -1.72 -0.31 -14.25
N ILE A 288 -0.51 0.14 -13.95
CA ILE A 288 0.46 -0.62 -13.15
C ILE A 288 0.93 0.15 -11.93
N GLU A 289 1.42 -0.60 -10.94
CA GLU A 289 2.09 -0.06 -9.76
C GLU A 289 3.62 -0.18 -9.91
N THR A 290 4.37 0.50 -9.06
CA THR A 290 5.84 0.59 -9.20
C THR A 290 6.51 -0.80 -9.19
N HIS A 291 6.04 -1.72 -8.37
CA HIS A 291 6.54 -3.10 -8.34
C HIS A 291 6.29 -3.88 -9.66
N ASP A 292 5.22 -3.58 -10.41
CA ASP A 292 4.96 -4.22 -11.70
C ASP A 292 5.94 -3.81 -12.81
N ILE A 293 6.75 -2.77 -12.60
CA ILE A 293 7.83 -2.38 -13.51
C ILE A 293 8.89 -3.49 -13.63
N PHE A 294 8.94 -4.41 -12.67
CA PHE A 294 9.84 -5.56 -12.63
C PHE A 294 9.09 -6.88 -12.83
N ARG A 295 7.80 -6.82 -13.18
CA ARG A 295 6.96 -8.01 -13.43
C ARG A 295 7.10 -8.44 -14.88
N PHE A 296 7.63 -9.63 -15.09
CA PHE A 296 7.76 -10.26 -16.40
C PHE A 296 7.12 -11.64 -16.41
N ARG A 297 6.96 -12.19 -17.61
CA ARG A 297 6.45 -13.53 -17.82
C ARG A 297 7.59 -14.53 -17.57
N SER A 298 7.36 -15.59 -16.80
CA SER A 298 8.41 -16.57 -16.49
C SER A 298 8.79 -17.47 -17.66
N THR A 299 7.84 -17.80 -18.53
CA THR A 299 8.10 -18.72 -19.65
C THR A 299 8.90 -18.04 -20.75
N ASP A 300 10.08 -18.58 -21.00
CA ASP A 300 10.98 -18.27 -22.10
C ASP A 300 10.68 -19.15 -23.35
N GLY A 301 10.97 -18.63 -24.56
CA GLY A 301 10.78 -19.34 -25.84
C GLY A 301 10.66 -18.42 -27.08
N ALA A 302 10.00 -18.87 -28.14
CA ALA A 302 9.86 -18.11 -29.40
C ALA A 302 9.09 -16.77 -29.26
N SER A 303 8.37 -16.60 -28.15
CA SER A 303 7.71 -15.36 -27.71
C SER A 303 8.13 -15.07 -26.28
N ASP A 304 9.44 -14.94 -26.09
CA ASP A 304 10.06 -14.58 -24.83
C ASP A 304 9.63 -13.15 -24.41
N PHE A 305 9.18 -13.03 -23.17
CA PHE A 305 8.81 -11.78 -22.51
C PHE A 305 9.56 -11.57 -21.20
N ASN A 306 10.53 -12.43 -20.90
CA ASN A 306 11.48 -12.30 -19.81
C ASN A 306 12.77 -11.65 -20.35
N PRO A 307 13.30 -10.58 -19.76
CA PRO A 307 14.52 -9.97 -20.26
C PRO A 307 15.79 -10.71 -19.78
N ASP A 308 16.70 -11.07 -20.68
CA ASP A 308 18.01 -11.66 -20.30
C ASP A 308 19.14 -10.61 -20.23
N SER A 309 18.84 -9.39 -20.67
CA SER A 309 19.82 -8.32 -20.80
C SER A 309 19.23 -6.94 -20.51
N ALA A 310 20.09 -5.99 -20.16
CA ALA A 310 19.69 -4.60 -19.93
C ALA A 310 18.97 -3.98 -21.14
N ALA A 311 19.39 -4.35 -22.35
CA ALA A 311 18.75 -3.88 -23.58
C ALA A 311 17.33 -4.44 -23.72
N GLU A 312 17.13 -5.71 -23.40
CA GLU A 312 15.79 -6.33 -23.41
C GLU A 312 14.92 -5.77 -22.29
N PHE A 313 15.48 -5.61 -21.09
CA PHE A 313 14.76 -5.01 -19.96
C PHE A 313 14.17 -3.64 -20.32
N GLY A 314 14.85 -2.85 -21.15
CA GLY A 314 14.38 -1.54 -21.61
C GLY A 314 13.28 -1.57 -22.67
N VAL A 315 12.95 -2.73 -23.26
CA VAL A 315 11.96 -2.82 -24.36
C VAL A 315 10.90 -3.91 -24.16
N ARG A 316 11.15 -4.93 -23.31
CA ARG A 316 10.20 -6.01 -23.06
C ARG A 316 8.98 -5.49 -22.29
N PRO A 317 7.77 -5.88 -22.70
CA PRO A 317 6.58 -5.43 -22.01
C PRO A 317 6.50 -6.02 -20.61
N ARG A 318 6.05 -5.23 -19.65
CA ARG A 318 5.73 -5.72 -18.31
C ARG A 318 4.49 -6.59 -18.36
N TRP A 319 4.49 -7.71 -17.65
CA TRP A 319 3.45 -8.73 -17.73
C TRP A 319 2.36 -8.52 -16.67
N ALA A 320 1.62 -7.41 -16.78
CA ALA A 320 0.47 -7.11 -15.94
C ALA A 320 -0.80 -7.87 -16.38
N VAL A 321 -0.64 -9.15 -16.74
CA VAL A 321 -1.72 -10.02 -17.21
C VAL A 321 -2.17 -10.91 -16.06
N ARG A 322 -3.48 -10.87 -15.79
CA ARG A 322 -4.09 -11.70 -14.76
C ARG A 322 -4.31 -13.14 -15.23
N ASN A 323 -3.87 -14.11 -14.43
CA ASN A 323 -4.14 -15.54 -14.59
C ASN A 323 -4.02 -16.06 -16.04
N ASN A 324 -3.00 -15.60 -16.79
CA ASN A 324 -2.85 -15.97 -18.19
C ASN A 324 -1.41 -15.85 -18.74
N PRO A 325 -0.74 -16.98 -19.03
CA PRO A 325 -1.10 -18.32 -18.54
C PRO A 325 -0.92 -18.40 -17.01
N ASN A 326 -1.62 -19.35 -16.38
CA ASN A 326 -1.72 -19.46 -14.93
C ASN A 326 -0.34 -19.57 -14.25
N ASN A 327 -0.07 -18.66 -13.31
CA ASN A 327 1.14 -18.55 -12.49
C ASN A 327 2.45 -18.46 -13.29
N ASP A 328 2.40 -17.83 -14.46
CA ASP A 328 3.54 -17.65 -15.37
C ASP A 328 4.12 -16.23 -15.28
N VAL A 329 4.43 -15.78 -14.06
CA VAL A 329 4.95 -14.44 -13.77
C VAL A 329 6.04 -14.46 -12.71
N GLN A 330 6.99 -13.54 -12.86
CA GLN A 330 8.09 -13.35 -11.92
C GLN A 330 8.51 -11.91 -11.78
N PHE A 331 9.18 -11.65 -10.66
CA PHE A 331 9.95 -10.47 -10.39
C PHE A 331 11.36 -10.68 -10.93
N ASP A 332 11.79 -9.79 -11.82
CA ASP A 332 13.10 -9.90 -12.46
C ASP A 332 13.77 -8.52 -12.58
N THR A 333 15.04 -8.50 -12.19
CA THR A 333 15.96 -7.35 -12.22
C THR A 333 17.20 -7.64 -13.06
N ILE A 334 17.23 -8.77 -13.77
CA ILE A 334 18.31 -9.37 -14.58
C ILE A 334 19.65 -9.56 -13.85
N SER A 335 19.72 -9.29 -12.55
CA SER A 335 20.96 -9.27 -11.76
C SER A 335 21.19 -10.55 -10.94
N GLY A 336 20.31 -11.55 -11.05
CA GLY A 336 20.47 -12.79 -10.29
C GLY A 336 19.24 -13.69 -10.30
N ILE A 337 18.72 -13.98 -9.09
CA ILE A 337 17.61 -14.90 -8.88
C ILE A 337 16.29 -14.19 -9.20
N GLU A 338 15.50 -14.82 -10.06
CA GLU A 338 14.11 -14.44 -10.34
C GLU A 338 13.18 -15.02 -9.28
N TYR A 339 12.18 -14.26 -8.86
CA TYR A 339 11.23 -14.71 -7.84
C TYR A 339 9.84 -14.82 -8.42
N ALA A 340 9.23 -16.00 -8.35
CA ALA A 340 7.88 -16.22 -8.82
C ALA A 340 6.88 -15.31 -8.08
N LEU A 341 6.02 -14.64 -8.84
CA LEU A 341 4.95 -13.77 -8.32
C LEU A 341 3.59 -14.46 -8.43
N SER A 342 2.64 -14.01 -7.63
CA SER A 342 1.22 -14.30 -7.86
C SER A 342 0.72 -13.48 -9.06
N ASP A 343 -0.26 -14.00 -9.80
CA ASP A 343 -0.83 -13.36 -11.00
C ASP A 343 -2.28 -12.89 -10.82
N GLY A 344 -2.76 -12.84 -9.58
CA GLY A 344 -4.12 -12.44 -9.24
C GLY A 344 -5.12 -13.61 -9.15
N SER A 345 -4.68 -14.87 -9.27
CA SER A 345 -5.50 -16.06 -9.00
C SER A 345 -4.68 -17.27 -8.50
N PRO A 346 -5.06 -17.94 -7.39
CA PRO A 346 -6.09 -17.56 -6.43
C PRO A 346 -5.68 -16.39 -5.52
N TRP A 347 -4.38 -16.09 -5.47
CA TRP A 347 -3.81 -15.06 -4.59
C TRP A 347 -3.61 -13.73 -5.29
N GLN A 348 -3.60 -12.66 -4.51
CA GLN A 348 -3.40 -11.31 -5.01
C GLN A 348 -2.02 -11.18 -5.67
N ALA A 349 -1.96 -10.54 -6.82
CA ALA A 349 -0.76 -10.28 -7.59
C ALA A 349 0.27 -9.44 -6.81
N SER A 350 -0.15 -8.70 -5.79
CA SER A 350 0.73 -8.01 -4.84
C SER A 350 1.49 -8.95 -3.89
N HIS A 351 1.85 -10.17 -4.32
CA HIS A 351 2.58 -11.17 -3.53
C HIS A 351 3.59 -11.94 -4.36
N PHE A 352 4.55 -12.56 -3.67
CA PHE A 352 5.20 -13.75 -4.21
C PHE A 352 4.17 -14.86 -4.48
N ARG A 353 4.55 -15.82 -5.30
CA ARG A 353 3.73 -17.01 -5.50
C ARG A 353 3.79 -17.87 -4.25
N GLU A 354 2.62 -18.22 -3.72
CA GLU A 354 2.47 -19.19 -2.63
C GLU A 354 3.29 -20.46 -2.90
N GLN A 355 4.18 -20.81 -1.98
CA GLN A 355 4.98 -22.04 -2.07
C GLN A 355 5.54 -22.47 -0.72
N PHE A 356 5.91 -23.76 -0.61
CA PHE A 356 6.44 -24.33 0.63
C PHE A 356 7.89 -24.82 0.44
N PRO A 357 8.88 -24.27 1.17
CA PRO A 357 8.76 -23.15 2.12
C PRO A 357 8.53 -21.81 1.41
N ALA A 358 7.88 -20.87 2.10
CA ALA A 358 7.74 -19.50 1.62
C ALA A 358 9.12 -18.85 1.40
N ILE A 359 9.28 -18.11 0.31
CA ILE A 359 10.56 -17.48 -0.03
C ILE A 359 10.76 -16.12 0.63
N GLY A 360 9.69 -15.51 1.13
CA GLY A 360 9.68 -14.19 1.73
C GLY A 360 8.43 -13.98 2.58
N ILE A 361 8.42 -12.91 3.38
CA ILE A 361 7.24 -12.54 4.18
C ILE A 361 6.11 -12.01 3.30
N MET A 362 6.40 -11.52 2.09
CA MET A 362 5.38 -11.09 1.12
C MET A 362 4.72 -12.27 0.37
N ASP A 363 4.74 -13.46 0.98
CA ASP A 363 3.94 -14.62 0.60
C ASP A 363 2.47 -14.42 1.02
N PRO A 364 1.46 -14.83 0.21
CA PRO A 364 0.07 -14.46 0.44
C PRO A 364 -0.61 -15.19 1.60
N ALA A 365 -0.02 -16.27 2.13
CA ALA A 365 -0.60 -17.05 3.22
C ALA A 365 0.34 -17.25 4.41
N PHE A 366 -0.21 -17.06 5.60
CA PHE A 366 0.38 -17.44 6.87
C PHE A 366 -0.43 -18.58 7.48
N SER A 367 0.23 -19.69 7.79
CA SER A 367 -0.40 -20.76 8.55
C SER A 367 -0.36 -20.46 10.05
N TYR A 368 -1.30 -21.05 10.77
CA TYR A 368 -1.28 -21.00 12.24
C TYR A 368 0.01 -21.59 12.80
N GLY A 369 0.59 -20.90 13.79
CA GLY A 369 1.84 -21.33 14.43
C GLY A 369 3.11 -21.02 13.63
N GLU A 370 3.00 -20.42 12.44
CA GLU A 370 4.17 -20.00 11.65
C GLU A 370 4.63 -18.59 12.03
N THR A 371 5.94 -18.37 11.88
CA THR A 371 6.56 -17.05 11.98
C THR A 371 7.88 -17.03 11.21
N PHE A 372 8.22 -15.86 10.70
CA PHE A 372 9.51 -15.56 10.10
C PHE A 372 10.52 -15.05 11.14
N PHE A 373 10.12 -14.85 12.40
CA PHE A 373 11.02 -14.45 13.50
C PHE A 373 12.26 -15.35 13.59
N PRO A 374 13.45 -14.79 13.90
CA PRO A 374 13.74 -13.37 14.14
C PRO A 374 14.04 -12.57 12.86
N ASN A 375 14.10 -13.22 11.71
CA ASN A 375 14.49 -12.60 10.44
C ASN A 375 13.29 -12.55 9.51
N TYR A 376 12.43 -11.55 9.68
CA TYR A 376 11.15 -11.47 8.97
C TYR A 376 11.32 -11.39 7.45
N LEU A 377 12.13 -10.44 6.97
CA LEU A 377 12.45 -10.28 5.55
C LEU A 377 13.51 -11.32 5.11
N ARG A 378 13.29 -11.87 3.92
CA ARG A 378 14.18 -12.79 3.21
C ARG A 378 14.85 -12.11 2.03
N ALA A 379 15.78 -12.81 1.39
CA ALA A 379 16.48 -12.30 0.21
C ALA A 379 15.53 -11.88 -0.92
N SER A 380 14.40 -12.57 -1.11
CA SER A 380 13.40 -12.20 -2.11
C SER A 380 12.73 -10.88 -1.76
N ASP A 381 12.28 -10.70 -0.50
CA ASP A 381 11.65 -9.46 -0.06
C ASP A 381 12.60 -8.29 -0.25
N PHE A 382 13.85 -8.44 0.19
CA PHE A 382 14.82 -7.38 0.02
C PHE A 382 15.15 -7.08 -1.44
N THR A 383 15.26 -8.07 -2.31
CA THR A 383 15.52 -7.83 -3.75
C THR A 383 14.37 -7.01 -4.36
N ALA A 384 13.13 -7.31 -3.98
CA ALA A 384 11.98 -6.56 -4.46
C ALA A 384 11.94 -5.13 -3.90
N PHE A 385 12.20 -4.95 -2.60
CA PHE A 385 12.21 -3.63 -1.97
C PHE A 385 13.36 -2.74 -2.47
N ASP A 386 14.55 -3.30 -2.63
CA ASP A 386 15.74 -2.64 -3.20
C ASP A 386 15.47 -2.12 -4.62
N ALA A 387 14.95 -2.98 -5.49
CA ALA A 387 14.64 -2.61 -6.87
C ALA A 387 13.60 -1.47 -6.99
N ILE A 388 12.67 -1.36 -6.03
CA ILE A 388 11.72 -0.25 -5.99
C ILE A 388 12.22 0.93 -5.15
N GLY A 389 13.45 0.93 -4.64
CA GLY A 389 14.15 2.09 -4.08
C GLY A 389 14.26 2.15 -2.56
N TRP A 390 14.14 1.03 -1.84
CA TRP A 390 14.41 0.96 -0.40
C TRP A 390 15.84 0.47 -0.12
N ASN A 391 16.59 1.25 0.65
CA ASN A 391 18.04 1.12 0.81
C ASN A 391 18.41 0.59 2.19
N ARG A 392 19.28 -0.42 2.23
CA ARG A 392 19.66 -1.09 3.48
C ARG A 392 20.69 -0.35 4.31
#